data_AF-A0A5C7LCA1-F1
#
_entry.id   AF-A0A5C7LCA1-F1
#
_cell.length_a   1.000
_cell.length_b   1.000
_cell.length_c   1.000
_cell.angle_alpha   90.00
_cell.angle_beta   90.00
_cell.angle_gamma   90.00
#
_symmetry.space_group_name_H-M   'P 1'
#
loop_
_entity.id
_entity.type
_entity.pdbx_description
1 polymer ?
#
loop_
_entity_poly.entity_id
_entity_poly.type
_entity_poly.pdbx_seq_one_letter_code
_entity_poly.pdbx_strand_id
1 'polypeptide(L)' 'MGDLRSQIEQHLLMVEEVLGGMDTFIQRLEKRVSRIEEGLGLEPEGLSASGWVADLQRVKTELASIRSLVKPS' A
#
# COMPACT_ATOMS: atom_id res chain seq x y z
N MET A 1 5.21 26.56 -41.73
CA MET A 1 4.79 26.79 -40.33
C MET A 1 3.66 25.89 -39.87
N GLY A 2 2.73 25.43 -40.71
CA GLY A 2 1.64 24.53 -40.30
C GLY A 2 2.07 23.13 -39.82
N ASP A 3 3.15 22.57 -40.39
CA ASP A 3 3.61 21.22 -40.08
C ASP A 3 4.24 21.10 -38.68
N LEU A 4 5.11 22.03 -38.31
CA LEU A 4 5.69 22.08 -36.94
C LEU A 4 4.61 22.26 -35.86
N ARG A 5 3.59 23.10 -36.13
CA ARG A 5 2.48 23.28 -35.20
C ARG A 5 1.68 21.99 -35.02
N SER A 6 1.38 21.29 -36.12
CA SER A 6 0.70 19.99 -36.07
C SER A 6 1.48 18.94 -35.27
N GLN A 7 2.82 18.90 -35.45
CA GLN A 7 3.68 17.98 -34.71
C GLN A 7 3.71 18.30 -33.21
N ILE A 8 3.75 19.59 -32.84
CA ILE A 8 3.68 20.03 -31.44
C ILE A 8 2.34 19.65 -30.81
N GLU A 9 1.23 19.88 -31.51
CA GLU A 9 -0.12 19.53 -31.03
C GLU A 9 -0.24 18.01 -30.81
N GLN A 10 0.30 17.20 -31.73
CA GLN A 10 0.33 15.75 -31.57
C GLN A 10 1.21 15.29 -30.41
N HIS A 11 2.37 15.90 -30.22
CA HIS A 11 3.24 15.59 -29.08
C HIS A 11 2.59 15.96 -27.74
N LEU A 12 1.88 17.08 -27.67
CA LEU A 12 1.16 17.49 -26.46
C LEU A 12 0.06 16.49 -26.11
N LEU A 13 -0.72 16.03 -27.10
CA LEU A 13 -1.73 14.99 -26.90
C LEU A 13 -1.11 13.70 -26.34
N MET A 14 0.03 13.25 -26.90
CA MET A 14 0.73 12.08 -26.38
C MET A 14 1.20 12.26 -24.93
N VAL A 15 1.68 13.46 -24.57
CA VAL A 15 2.08 13.77 -23.19
C VAL A 15 0.87 13.73 -22.25
N GLU A 16 -0.25 14.30 -22.66
CA GLU A 16 -1.49 14.27 -21.88
C GLU A 16 -1.98 12.84 -21.64
N GLU A 17 -1.92 11.97 -22.65
CA GLU A 17 -2.27 10.55 -22.52
C GLU A 17 -1.37 9.83 -21.50
N VAL A 18 -0.06 10.07 -21.56
CA VAL A 18 0.89 9.47 -20.61
C VAL A 18 0.62 9.97 -19.20
N LEU A 19 0.41 11.28 -19.01
CA LEU A 19 0.11 11.86 -17.71
C LEU A 19 -1.21 11.34 -17.12
N GLY A 20 -2.24 11.19 -17.95
CA GLY A 20 -3.51 10.58 -17.52
C GLY A 20 -3.35 9.11 -17.11
N GLY A 21 -2.52 8.35 -17.85
CA GLY A 21 -2.15 6.99 -17.48
C GLY A 21 -1.39 6.91 -16.15
N MET A 22 -0.48 7.86 -15.90
CA MET A 22 0.27 7.96 -14.65
C MET A 22 -0.62 8.29 -13.46
N ASP A 23 -1.56 9.23 -13.60
CA ASP A 23 -2.51 9.58 -12.55
C ASP A 23 -3.37 8.36 -12.15
N THR A 24 -3.89 7.65 -13.15
CA THR A 24 -4.64 6.40 -12.92
C THR A 24 -3.80 5.34 -12.20
N PHE A 25 -2.52 5.24 -12.54
CA PHE A 25 -1.60 4.29 -11.89
C PHE A 25 -1.33 4.66 -10.43
N ILE A 26 -1.10 5.95 -10.14
CA ILE A 26 -0.88 6.46 -8.79
C ILE A 26 -2.10 6.19 -7.91
N GLN A 27 -3.31 6.49 -8.38
CA GLN A 27 -4.53 6.22 -7.62
C GLN A 27 -4.71 4.74 -7.26
N ARG A 28 -4.35 3.83 -8.18
CA ARG A 28 -4.37 2.38 -7.91
C ARG A 28 -3.32 1.99 -6.88
N LEU A 29 -2.15 2.62 -6.92
CA LEU A 29 -1.08 2.37 -5.96
C LEU A 29 -1.49 2.84 -4.56
N GLU A 30 -2.01 4.05 -4.43
CA GLU A 30 -2.53 4.60 -3.16
C GLU A 30 -3.59 3.68 -2.54
N LYS A 31 -4.55 3.21 -3.34
CA LYS A 31 -5.56 2.26 -2.87
C LYS A 31 -4.97 0.93 -2.40
N ARG A 32 -3.89 0.47 -3.01
CA ARG A 32 -3.20 -0.76 -2.58
C ARG A 32 -2.42 -0.52 -1.29
N VAL A 33 -1.75 0.62 -1.16
CA VAL A 33 -1.02 1.02 0.04
C VAL A 33 -1.98 1.14 1.22
N SER A 34 -3.08 1.87 1.07
CA SER A 34 -4.10 2.02 2.11
C SER A 34 -4.65 0.67 2.59
N ARG A 35 -4.93 -0.28 1.68
CA ARG A 35 -5.36 -1.64 2.08
C ARG A 35 -4.30 -2.42 2.86
N ILE A 36 -3.02 -2.23 2.52
CA ILE A 36 -1.92 -2.86 3.24
C ILE A 36 -1.79 -2.24 4.63
N GLU A 37 -1.89 -0.92 4.74
CA GLU A 37 -1.85 -0.20 6.02
C GLU A 37 -3.02 -0.61 6.92
N GLU A 38 -4.24 -0.65 6.40
CA GLU A 38 -5.43 -1.16 7.08
C GLU A 38 -5.24 -2.62 7.53
N GLY A 39 -4.76 -3.48 6.63
CA GLY A 39 -4.53 -4.90 6.92
C GLY A 39 -3.48 -5.11 8.01
N LEU A 40 -2.38 -4.36 7.97
CA LEU A 40 -1.34 -4.38 9.00
C LEU A 40 -1.83 -3.80 10.34
N GLY A 41 -2.87 -2.96 10.31
CA GLY A 41 -3.33 -2.20 11.47
C GLY A 41 -2.39 -1.03 11.77
N LEU A 42 -1.93 -0.30 10.74
CA LEU A 42 -1.14 0.92 10.92
C LEU A 42 -2.07 2.12 11.05
N GLU A 43 -1.97 2.84 12.18
CA GLU A 43 -2.65 4.11 12.44
C GLU A 43 -1.61 5.25 12.49
N PRO A 44 -2.03 6.52 12.26
CA PRO A 44 -1.10 7.66 12.29
C PRO A 44 -0.30 7.77 13.60
N GLU A 45 -0.89 7.34 14.72
CA GLU A 45 -0.30 7.36 16.05
C GLU A 45 0.51 6.09 16.39
N GLY A 46 0.51 5.07 15.53
CA GLY A 46 1.28 3.83 15.72
C GLY A 46 0.55 2.55 15.30
N LEU A 47 0.84 1.44 15.98
CA LEU A 47 0.21 0.15 15.70
C LEU A 47 -1.17 0.06 16.38
N SER A 48 -2.18 -0.32 15.61
CA SER A 48 -3.55 -0.60 16.07
C SER A 48 -3.59 -1.86 16.93
N ALA A 49 -4.61 -1.94 17.79
CA ALA A 49 -4.95 -3.15 18.54
C ALA A 49 -5.59 -4.26 17.67
N SER A 50 -5.81 -3.97 16.38
CA SER A 50 -6.40 -4.87 15.39
C SER A 50 -5.50 -4.98 14.15
N GLY A 51 -5.81 -5.92 13.25
CA GLY A 51 -5.01 -6.19 12.05
C GLY A 51 -3.93 -7.27 12.24
N TRP A 52 -3.24 -7.58 11.15
CA TRP A 52 -2.34 -8.73 11.06
C TRP A 52 -1.20 -8.69 12.07
N VAL A 53 -0.67 -7.51 12.39
CA VAL A 53 0.40 -7.36 13.38
C VAL A 53 -0.12 -7.67 14.80
N ALA A 54 -1.32 -7.19 15.14
CA ALA A 54 -1.94 -7.46 16.42
C ALA A 54 -2.29 -8.95 16.57
N ASP A 55 -2.81 -9.58 15.51
CA ASP A 55 -3.08 -11.02 15.45
C ASP A 55 -1.79 -11.84 15.68
N LEU A 56 -0.69 -11.48 15.00
CA LEU A 56 0.60 -12.16 15.17
C LEU A 56 1.15 -12.03 16.59
N GLN A 57 1.00 -10.87 17.23
CA GLN A 57 1.41 -10.71 18.64
C GLN A 57 0.57 -11.54 19.59
N ARG A 58 -0.74 -11.67 19.35
CA ARG A 58 -1.60 -12.58 20.13
C ARG A 58 -1.14 -14.02 20.01
N VAL A 59 -0.96 -14.51 18.77
CA VAL A 59 -0.46 -15.89 18.52
C VAL A 59 0.90 -16.12 19.17
N LYS A 60 1.83 -15.16 19.06
CA LYS A 60 3.15 -15.26 19.71
C LYS A 60 3.03 -15.38 21.23
N THR A 61 2.12 -14.63 21.84
CA THR A 61 1.88 -14.62 23.29
C THR A 61 1.27 -15.95 23.76
N GLU A 62 0.29 -16.47 23.03
CA GLU A 62 -0.31 -17.78 23.30
C GLU A 62 0.73 -18.90 23.16
N LEU A 63 1.54 -18.88 22.09
CA LEU A 63 2.60 -19.86 21.88
C LEU A 63 3.66 -19.84 23.00
N ALA A 64 4.03 -18.65 23.47
CA ALA A 64 4.95 -18.51 24.61
C ALA A 64 4.36 -19.11 25.89
N SER A 65 3.05 -18.91 26.12
CA SER A 65 2.32 -19.50 27.24
C SER A 65 2.24 -21.02 27.14
N ILE A 66 1.97 -21.57 25.96
CA ILE A 66 2.00 -23.03 25.75
C ILE A 66 3.40 -23.57 26.00
N ARG A 67 4.44 -22.87 25.52
CA ARG A 67 5.84 -23.30 25.71
C ARG A 67 6.22 -23.38 27.18
N SER A 68 5.77 -22.45 28.01
CA SER A 68 6.06 -22.48 29.46
C SER A 68 5.32 -23.60 30.18
N LEU A 69 4.14 -24.01 29.69
CA LEU A 69 3.40 -25.16 30.23
C LEU A 69 4.02 -26.51 29.83
N VAL A 70 4.64 -26.58 28.65
CA VAL A 70 5.18 -27.84 28.09
C VAL A 70 6.65 -28.07 28.47
N LYS A 71 7.43 -27.04 28.79
CA LYS A 71 8.78 -27.21 29.35
C LYS A 71 8.70 -27.29 30.88
N PRO A 72 8.81 -28.49 31.50
CA PRO A 72 9.05 -28.56 32.93
C PRO A 72 10.42 -27.94 33.22
N SER A 73 10.46 -27.12 34.27
CA SER A 73 11.66 -26.50 34.84
C SER A 73 12.80 -27.50 35.07
#